data_AF-A0A1Y5LBP6-F1
#
_entry.id   AF-A0A1Y5LBP6-F1
#
_cell.length_a   1.000
_cell.length_b   1.000
_cell.length_c   1.000
_cell.angle_alpha   90.00
_cell.angle_beta   90.00
_cell.angle_gamma   90.00
#
_symmetry.space_group_name_H-M   'P 1'
#
loop_
_entity.id
_entity.type
_entity.pdbx_description
1 polymer ?
#
loop_
_entity_poly.entity_id
_entity_poly.type
_entity_poly.pdbx_seq_one_letter_code
_entity_poly.pdbx_strand_id
1 'polypeptide(L)'
;MGMSKTLRLEDDAIEKCVGVCNTMLEQLDDAVMLADRLRFVSGFGGFDSAQELQAGYTRKFTGDGGSVHERLNQFRDAITLMRDTFLAGGDAFADADSAIGNAIVAIREQMDK
;
A
#
# COMPACT_ATOMS: atom_id res chain seq x y z
N MET A 1 -23.35 21.88 -21.13
CA MET A 1 -23.63 20.49 -21.52
C MET A 1 -22.37 19.68 -21.21
N GLY A 2 -22.22 19.25 -19.95
CA GLY A 2 -21.04 18.52 -19.50
C GLY A 2 -21.24 17.05 -19.80
N MET A 3 -20.51 16.51 -20.78
CA MET A 3 -20.50 15.07 -21.00
C MET A 3 -19.87 14.40 -19.78
N SER A 4 -20.68 13.66 -19.04
CA SER A 4 -20.20 12.63 -18.12
C SER A 4 -19.33 11.68 -18.94
N LYS A 5 -18.02 11.91 -18.96
CA LYS A 5 -17.05 10.93 -19.45
C LYS A 5 -17.15 9.76 -18.48
N THR A 6 -17.89 8.73 -18.88
CA THR A 6 -17.98 7.48 -18.13
C THR A 6 -16.56 6.95 -17.99
N LEU A 7 -16.01 7.05 -16.78
CA LEU A 7 -14.74 6.44 -16.42
C LEU A 7 -15.00 4.93 -16.37
N ARG A 8 -14.68 4.23 -17.46
CA ARG A 8 -14.62 2.77 -17.44
C ARG A 8 -13.23 2.38 -16.98
N LEU A 9 -13.15 1.72 -15.83
CA LEU A 9 -11.94 0.96 -15.49
C LEU A 9 -11.85 -0.22 -16.47
N GLU A 10 -10.63 -0.53 -16.91
CA GLU A 10 -10.35 -1.81 -17.58
C GLU A 10 -10.64 -2.95 -16.59
N ASP A 11 -11.11 -4.08 -17.10
CA ASP A 11 -11.57 -5.22 -16.27
C ASP A 11 -10.48 -5.71 -15.29
N ASP A 12 -9.19 -5.55 -15.64
CA ASP A 12 -8.04 -5.95 -14.83
C ASP A 12 -7.34 -4.77 -14.11
N ALA A 13 -7.89 -3.55 -14.18
CA ALA A 13 -7.23 -2.36 -13.64
C ALA A 13 -7.05 -2.42 -12.11
N ILE A 14 -8.06 -2.93 -11.39
CA ILE A 14 -7.98 -3.12 -9.94
C ILE A 14 -6.93 -4.18 -9.59
N GLU A 15 -6.90 -5.29 -10.32
CA GLU A 15 -5.93 -6.36 -10.13
C GLU A 15 -4.50 -5.87 -10.35
N LYS A 16 -4.27 -5.05 -11.38
CA LYS A 16 -2.97 -4.39 -11.63
C LYS A 16 -2.59 -3.46 -10.47
N CYS A 17 -3.51 -2.61 -9.99
CA CYS A 17 -3.25 -1.70 -8.88
C CYS A 17 -2.91 -2.45 -7.58
N VAL A 18 -3.66 -3.52 -7.27
CA VAL A 18 -3.39 -4.39 -6.13
C VAL A 18 -2.06 -5.11 -6.28
N GLY A 19 -1.74 -5.61 -7.47
CA GLY A 19 -0.46 -6.24 -7.79
C GLY A 19 0.73 -5.31 -7.53
N VAL A 20 0.64 -4.06 -7.99
CA VAL A 20 1.68 -3.04 -7.72
C VAL A 20 1.82 -2.79 -6.21
N CYS A 21 0.72 -2.68 -5.47
CA CYS A 21 0.78 -2.49 -4.02
C CYS A 21 1.44 -3.70 -3.33
N ASN A 22 1.15 -4.92 -3.76
CA ASN A 22 1.78 -6.13 -3.21
C ASN A 22 3.29 -6.14 -3.46
N THR A 23 3.74 -5.80 -4.68
CA THR A 23 5.19 -5.69 -4.97
C THR A 23 5.86 -4.60 -4.12
N MET A 24 5.20 -3.47 -3.89
CA MET A 24 5.72 -2.42 -3.01
C MET A 24 5.81 -2.89 -1.54
N LEU A 25 4.82 -3.67 -1.07
CA LEU A 25 4.84 -4.23 0.28
C LEU A 25 5.98 -5.25 0.46
N GLU A 26 6.21 -6.12 -0.52
CA GLU A 26 7.35 -7.06 -0.50
C GLU A 26 8.69 -6.32 -0.40
N GLN A 27 8.87 -5.26 -1.19
CA GLN A 27 10.08 -4.44 -1.14
C GLN A 27 10.26 -3.72 0.20
N LEU A 28 9.16 -3.26 0.82
CA LEU A 28 9.19 -2.64 2.13
C LEU A 28 9.53 -3.65 3.23
N ASP A 29 8.99 -4.87 3.14
CA ASP A 29 9.30 -5.95 4.09
C ASP A 29 10.79 -6.33 4.03
N ASP A 30 11.35 -6.45 2.83
CA ASP A 30 12.80 -6.65 2.61
C ASP A 30 13.63 -5.48 3.18
N ALA A 31 13.18 -4.24 2.97
CA ALA A 31 13.84 -3.05 3.49
C ALA A 31 13.82 -3.01 5.01
N VAL A 32 12.71 -3.39 5.66
CA VAL A 32 12.61 -3.51 7.12
C VAL A 32 13.56 -4.58 7.64
N MET A 33 13.61 -5.76 7.00
CA MET A 33 14.53 -6.83 7.38
C MET A 33 16.00 -6.43 7.25
N LEU A 34 16.36 -5.68 6.21
CA LEU A 34 17.70 -5.14 6.03
C LEU A 34 18.02 -4.07 7.07
N ALA A 35 17.07 -3.16 7.30
CA ALA A 35 17.17 -2.10 8.28
C ALA A 35 17.40 -2.69 9.67
N ASP A 36 16.70 -3.76 10.06
CA ASP A 36 16.90 -4.47 11.34
C ASP A 36 18.34 -4.90 11.60
N ARG A 37 19.16 -5.12 10.57
CA ARG A 37 20.59 -5.44 10.75
C ARG A 37 21.39 -4.27 11.31
N LEU A 38 20.92 -3.04 11.12
CA LEU A 38 21.57 -1.82 11.62
C LEU A 38 21.62 -1.78 13.16
N ARG A 39 20.73 -2.51 13.85
CA ARG A 39 20.79 -2.67 15.32
C ARG A 39 22.08 -3.32 15.83
N PHE A 40 22.79 -4.04 14.96
CA PHE A 40 24.01 -4.76 15.30
C PHE A 40 25.29 -3.98 14.97
N VAL A 41 25.18 -2.73 14.49
CA VAL A 41 26.36 -1.90 14.20
C VAL A 41 27.07 -1.55 15.49
N SER A 42 28.37 -1.86 15.53
CA SER A 42 29.25 -1.70 16.68
C SER A 42 30.62 -1.20 16.22
N GLY A 43 31.57 -1.02 17.14
CA GLY A 43 32.93 -0.59 16.81
C GLY A 43 33.14 0.93 16.79
N PHE A 44 32.24 1.70 17.41
CA PHE A 44 32.38 3.15 17.51
C PHE A 44 33.62 3.58 18.35
N GLY A 45 34.03 2.77 19.33
CA GLY A 45 35.16 3.06 20.23
C GLY A 45 34.71 3.42 21.64
N GLY A 46 35.68 3.73 22.51
CA GLY A 46 35.44 3.99 23.94
C GLY A 46 35.47 5.46 24.37
N PHE A 47 35.86 6.38 23.48
CA PHE A 47 35.85 7.81 23.78
C PHE A 47 34.41 8.33 23.92
N ASP A 48 34.22 9.41 24.69
CA ASP A 48 32.89 10.00 24.90
C ASP A 48 32.21 10.37 23.57
N SER A 49 32.95 10.94 22.63
CA SER A 49 32.46 11.25 21.29
C SER A 49 32.01 10.01 20.50
N ALA A 50 32.64 8.86 20.71
CA ALA A 50 32.24 7.60 20.09
C ALA A 50 30.90 7.10 20.67
N GLN A 51 30.70 7.25 21.98
CA GLN A 51 29.44 6.87 22.62
C GLN A 51 28.29 7.79 22.18
N GLU A 52 28.55 9.09 22.03
CA GLU A 52 27.57 10.05 21.50
C GLU A 52 27.17 9.72 20.05
N LEU A 53 28.14 9.34 19.21
CA LEU A 53 27.89 8.89 17.84
C LEU A 53 27.04 7.61 17.81
N GLN A 54 27.36 6.63 18.66
CA GLN A 54 26.57 5.40 18.78
C GLN A 54 25.12 5.71 19.19
N ALA A 55 24.93 6.56 20.21
CA ALA A 55 23.60 6.96 20.67
C ALA A 55 22.81 7.72 19.58
N GLY A 56 23.47 8.63 18.86
CA GLY A 56 22.87 9.35 17.74
C GLY A 56 22.48 8.43 16.58
N TYR A 57 23.34 7.45 16.27
CA TYR A 57 23.06 6.42 15.29
C TYR A 57 21.83 5.58 15.68
N THR A 58 21.79 5.09 16.92
CA THR A 58 20.64 4.33 17.45
C THR A 58 19.36 5.13 17.40
N ARG A 59 19.36 6.41 17.78
CA ARG A 59 18.16 7.28 17.69
C ARG A 59 17.65 7.42 16.26
N LYS A 60 18.53 7.64 15.28
CA LYS A 60 18.14 7.73 13.86
C LYS A 60 17.57 6.41 13.34
N PHE A 61 17.95 5.29 13.94
CA PHE A 61 17.58 3.96 13.48
C PHE A 61 16.32 3.38 14.16
N THR A 62 16.31 3.30 15.50
CA THR A 62 15.22 2.73 16.33
C THR A 62 14.60 3.72 17.29
N GLY A 63 15.04 4.98 17.28
CA GLY A 63 14.53 6.00 18.19
C GLY A 63 13.07 6.37 17.93
N ASP A 64 12.56 7.19 18.83
CA ASP A 64 11.26 7.81 18.81
C ASP A 64 11.21 9.00 17.83
N GLY A 65 10.20 8.99 16.96
CA GLY A 65 9.86 10.11 16.09
C GLY A 65 10.75 10.21 14.84
N GLY A 66 10.36 9.51 13.78
CA GLY A 66 10.95 9.65 12.45
C GLY A 66 12.22 8.83 12.22
N SER A 67 12.46 7.81 13.04
CA SER A 67 13.50 6.83 12.78
C SER A 67 13.26 6.06 11.48
N VAL A 68 14.32 5.47 10.91
CA VAL A 68 14.20 4.70 9.66
C VAL A 68 13.20 3.56 9.82
N HIS A 69 13.24 2.84 10.94
CA HIS A 69 12.32 1.74 11.21
C HIS A 69 10.86 2.23 11.31
N GLU A 70 10.62 3.34 12.01
CA GLU A 70 9.28 3.93 12.10
C GLU A 70 8.76 4.40 10.74
N ARG A 71 9.61 5.04 9.93
CA ARG A 71 9.25 5.55 8.60
C ARG A 71 8.88 4.41 7.65
N LEU A 72 9.64 3.31 7.65
CA LEU A 72 9.35 2.14 6.82
C LEU A 72 7.99 1.51 7.18
N ASN A 73 7.68 1.41 8.48
CA ASN A 73 6.37 0.93 8.92
C ASN A 73 5.23 1.87 8.51
N GLN A 74 5.41 3.19 8.63
CA GLN A 74 4.42 4.16 8.16
C GLN A 74 4.15 4.05 6.65
N PHE A 75 5.18 3.81 5.84
CA PHE A 75 4.98 3.54 4.41
C PHE A 75 4.22 2.23 4.18
N ARG A 76 4.54 1.18 4.94
CA ARG A 76 3.81 -0.10 4.87
C ARG A 76 2.32 0.06 5.17
N ASP A 77 1.99 0.82 6.21
CA ASP A 77 0.60 1.10 6.59
C ASP A 77 -0.13 1.88 5.48
N ALA A 78 0.53 2.88 4.90
CA ALA A 78 -0.05 3.68 3.82
C ALA A 78 -0.31 2.84 2.55
N ILE A 79 0.63 1.98 2.16
CA ILE A 79 0.46 1.11 0.99
C ILE A 79 -0.58 0.01 1.25
N THR A 80 -0.66 -0.50 2.47
CA THR A 80 -1.73 -1.43 2.88
C THR A 80 -3.09 -0.78 2.74
N LEU A 81 -3.26 0.44 3.27
CA LEU A 81 -4.49 1.20 3.14
C LEU A 81 -4.84 1.47 1.66
N MET A 82 -3.86 1.81 0.84
CA MET A 82 -4.04 2.03 -0.59
C MET A 82 -4.53 0.77 -1.31
N ARG A 83 -3.92 -0.39 -1.03
CA ARG A 83 -4.34 -1.69 -1.58
C ARG A 83 -5.77 -2.03 -1.17
N ASP A 84 -6.08 -1.92 0.11
CA ASP A 84 -7.39 -2.28 0.65
C ASP A 84 -8.49 -1.35 0.11
N THR A 85 -8.15 -0.07 -0.15
CA THR A 85 -9.04 0.88 -0.83
C THR A 85 -9.30 0.48 -2.27
N PHE A 86 -8.30 0.01 -3.02
CA PHE A 86 -8.50 -0.49 -4.39
C PHE A 86 -9.40 -1.73 -4.41
N LEU A 87 -9.20 -2.67 -3.48
CA LEU A 87 -10.06 -3.86 -3.37
C LEU A 87 -11.50 -3.46 -3.09
N ALA A 88 -11.74 -2.63 -2.06
CA ALA A 88 -13.08 -2.18 -1.71
C ALA A 88 -13.76 -1.39 -2.85
N GLY A 89 -12.99 -0.57 -3.58
CA GLY A 89 -13.49 0.13 -4.76
C GLY A 89 -13.85 -0.81 -5.91
N GLY A 90 -13.03 -1.85 -6.15
CA GLY A 90 -13.26 -2.86 -7.17
C GLY A 90 -14.50 -3.70 -6.89
N ASP A 91 -14.67 -4.18 -5.66
CA ASP A 91 -15.84 -4.95 -5.24
C ASP A 91 -17.13 -4.16 -5.46
N ALA A 92 -17.15 -2.88 -5.06
CA ALA A 92 -18.29 -2.00 -5.27
C ALA A 92 -18.62 -1.79 -6.77
N PHE A 93 -17.60 -1.76 -7.63
CA PHE A 93 -17.79 -1.68 -9.08
C PHE A 93 -18.35 -2.98 -9.67
N ALA A 94 -17.82 -4.14 -9.25
CA ALA A 94 -18.27 -5.45 -9.72
C ALA A 94 -19.74 -5.73 -9.33
N ASP A 95 -20.13 -5.35 -8.12
CA ASP A 95 -21.52 -5.44 -7.64
C ASP A 95 -22.46 -4.58 -8.49
N ALA A 96 -22.05 -3.34 -8.80
CA ALA A 96 -22.83 -2.43 -9.63
C ALA A 96 -22.99 -2.94 -11.06
N ASP A 97 -21.92 -3.47 -11.68
CA ASP A 97 -21.97 -4.02 -13.03
C ASP A 97 -22.85 -5.29 -13.10
N SER A 98 -22.75 -6.17 -12.10
CA SER A 98 -23.61 -7.36 -11.98
C SER A 98 -25.10 -6.97 -11.84
N ALA A 99 -25.41 -5.97 -11.02
CA ALA A 99 -26.77 -5.47 -10.85
C ALA A 99 -27.32 -4.85 -12.15
N ILE A 100 -26.49 -4.08 -12.87
CA ILE A 100 -26.84 -3.50 -14.18
C ILE A 100 -27.06 -4.61 -15.22
N GLY A 101 -26.16 -5.60 -15.28
CA GLY A 101 -26.28 -6.75 -16.18
C GLY A 101 -27.59 -7.51 -15.97
N ASN A 102 -27.93 -7.80 -14.71
CA ASN A 102 -29.21 -8.44 -14.36
C ASN A 102 -30.42 -7.59 -14.78
N ALA A 103 -30.36 -6.26 -14.57
CA ALA A 103 -31.43 -5.36 -15.00
C ALA A 103 -31.60 -5.34 -16.53
N ILE A 104 -30.50 -5.37 -17.29
CA ILE A 104 -30.53 -5.42 -18.77
C ILE A 104 -31.15 -6.74 -19.26
N VAL A 105 -30.79 -7.87 -18.66
CA VAL A 105 -31.39 -9.18 -18.99
C VAL A 105 -32.89 -9.19 -18.73
N ALA A 106 -33.31 -8.69 -17.55
CA ALA A 106 -34.73 -8.62 -17.20
C ALA A 106 -35.55 -7.73 -18.16
N ILE A 107 -34.99 -6.61 -18.62
CA ILE A 107 -35.63 -5.74 -19.63
C ILE A 107 -35.79 -6.49 -20.95
N ARG A 108 -34.77 -7.22 -21.39
CA ARG A 108 -34.81 -8.00 -22.63
C ARG A 108 -35.91 -9.06 -22.61
N GLU A 109 -36.02 -9.82 -21.50
CA GLU A 109 -37.06 -10.83 -21.32
C GLU A 109 -38.49 -10.25 -21.31
N GLN A 110 -38.66 -9.00 -20.90
CA GLN A 110 -39.95 -8.30 -20.96
C GLN A 110 -40.31 -7.84 -22.36
N MET A 111 -39.31 -7.53 -23.20
CA MET A 111 -39.54 -7.15 -24.61
C MET A 111 -39.79 -8.36 -25.53
N ASP A 112 -39.33 -9.55 -25.14
CA ASP A 112 -39.51 -10.80 -25.89
C ASP A 112 -40.87 -11.49 -25.60
N LYS A 113 -41.77 -10.84 -24.83
CA LYS A 113 -43.16 -11.25 -24.56
C LYS A 113 -44.17 -10.36 -25.27
#